data_AF-H1PLJ7-F1
#
_entry.id   AF-H1PLJ7-F1
#
_cell.length_a   1.000
_cell.length_b   1.000
_cell.length_c   1.000
_cell.angle_alpha   90.00
_cell.angle_beta   90.00
_cell.angle_gamma   90.00
#
_symmetry.space_group_name_H-M   'P 1'
#
loop_
_entity.id
_entity.type
_entity.pdbx_description
1 polymer ?
#
loop_
_entity_poly.entity_id
_entity_poly.type
_entity_poly.pdbx_seq_one_letter_code
_entity_poly.pdbx_strand_id
1 'polypeptide(L)' 'MITDDEIKRINELAKKSKMDEGLSEEEKKEQHKLRRKYVDSFKNNLRSHLDMIKPDVKKNKES' A
#
# COMPACT_ATOMS: atom_id res chain seq x y z
N MET A 1 8.61 2.58 5.72
CA MET A 1 8.79 2.50 4.26
C MET A 1 8.92 1.04 3.89
N ILE A 2 8.23 0.58 2.86
CA ILE A 2 8.36 -0.78 2.32
C ILE A 2 9.47 -0.81 1.28
N THR A 3 10.22 -1.91 1.19
CA THR A 3 11.29 -2.07 0.20
C THR A 3 10.80 -2.76 -1.08
N ASP A 4 11.54 -2.61 -2.16
CA ASP A 4 11.24 -3.27 -3.44
C ASP A 4 11.24 -4.80 -3.30
N ASP A 5 12.12 -5.35 -2.46
CA ASP A 5 12.18 -6.79 -2.20
C ASP A 5 10.97 -7.28 -1.41
N GLU A 6 10.45 -6.49 -0.47
CA GLU A 6 9.18 -6.78 0.21
C GLU A 6 7.99 -6.75 -0.78
N ILE A 7 8.01 -5.85 -1.76
CA ILE A 7 6.98 -5.78 -2.81
C ILE A 7 7.07 -7.01 -3.73
N LYS A 8 8.29 -7.40 -4.15
CA LYS A 8 8.50 -8.64 -4.92
C LYS A 8 7.97 -9.84 -4.16
N ARG A 9 8.26 -9.93 -2.86
CA ARG A 9 7.78 -11.01 -2.00
C ARG A 9 6.25 -11.03 -1.90
N ILE A 10 5.59 -9.88 -1.78
CA ILE A 10 4.12 -9.80 -1.84
C ILE A 10 3.59 -10.38 -3.16
N ASN A 11 4.23 -10.08 -4.30
CA ASN A 11 3.83 -10.57 -5.60
C ASN A 11 4.05 -12.09 -5.75
N GLU A 12 5.16 -12.61 -5.24
CA GLU A 12 5.43 -14.05 -5.18
C GLU A 12 4.35 -14.78 -4.38
N LEU A 13 4.04 -14.31 -3.17
CA LEU A 13 3.00 -14.87 -2.31
C LEU A 13 1.62 -14.75 -2.97
N ALA A 14 1.34 -13.64 -3.66
CA ALA A 14 0.09 -13.47 -4.39
C ALA A 14 -0.03 -14.43 -5.59
N LYS A 15 1.07 -14.74 -6.28
CA LYS A 15 1.10 -15.73 -7.35
C LYS A 15 0.90 -17.13 -6.79
N LYS A 16 1.58 -17.47 -5.71
CA LYS A 16 1.47 -18.76 -5.03
C LYS A 16 0.06 -19.01 -4.47
N SER A 17 -0.59 -17.98 -3.94
CA SER A 17 -2.00 -18.04 -3.51
C SER A 17 -2.99 -18.42 -4.61
N LYS A 18 -2.63 -18.28 -5.89
CA LYS A 18 -3.47 -18.63 -7.03
C LYS A 18 -3.19 -20.04 -7.58
N MET A 19 -2.17 -20.73 -7.04
CA MET A 19 -1.85 -22.11 -7.41
C MET A 19 -2.75 -23.08 -6.63
N ASP A 20 -2.93 -24.30 -7.13
CA ASP A 20 -3.81 -25.31 -6.50
C ASP A 20 -3.39 -25.65 -5.05
N GLU A 21 -2.09 -25.64 -4.73
CA GLU A 21 -1.59 -25.83 -3.36
C GLU A 21 -1.83 -24.61 -2.45
N GLY A 22 -1.99 -23.42 -3.03
CA GLY A 22 -2.19 -22.17 -2.30
C GLY A 22 -1.01 -21.74 -1.42
N LEU A 23 -1.32 -20.97 -0.37
CA LEU A 23 -0.35 -20.52 0.63
C LEU A 23 -0.44 -21.38 1.89
N SER A 24 0.71 -21.70 2.48
CA SER A 24 0.75 -22.25 3.83
C SER A 24 0.25 -21.22 4.87
N GLU A 25 -0.10 -21.67 6.07
CA GLU A 25 -0.52 -20.77 7.15
C GLU A 25 0.57 -19.76 7.55
N GLU A 26 1.83 -20.14 7.45
CA GLU A 26 2.97 -19.25 7.69
C GLU A 26 3.09 -18.19 6.60
N GLU A 27 2.93 -18.60 5.34
CA GLU A 27 2.97 -17.72 4.18
C GLU A 27 1.78 -16.75 4.15
N LYS A 28 0.60 -17.17 4.60
CA LYS A 28 -0.56 -16.29 4.78
C LYS A 28 -0.28 -15.21 5.83
N LYS A 29 0.33 -15.58 6.95
CA LYS A 29 0.75 -14.62 7.99
C LYS A 29 1.80 -13.65 7.47
N GLU A 30 2.80 -14.15 6.74
CA GLU A 30 3.83 -13.34 6.07
C GLU A 30 3.18 -12.35 5.10
N GLN A 31 2.32 -12.85 4.20
CA GLN A 31 1.61 -12.04 3.21
C GLN A 31 0.78 -10.95 3.87
N HIS A 32 0.03 -11.27 4.93
CA HIS A 32 -0.77 -10.31 5.67
C HIS A 32 0.09 -9.20 6.29
N LYS A 33 1.21 -9.58 6.94
CA LYS A 33 2.16 -8.63 7.54
C LYS A 33 2.74 -7.68 6.49
N LEU A 34 3.19 -8.23 5.36
CA LEU A 34 3.77 -7.44 4.27
C LEU A 34 2.74 -6.51 3.62
N ARG A 35 1.53 -7.01 3.34
CA ARG A 35 0.42 -6.19 2.79
C ARG A 35 0.05 -5.07 3.74
N ARG A 36 0.04 -5.30 5.05
CA ARG A 36 -0.25 -4.25 6.03
C ARG A 36 0.82 -3.16 6.00
N LYS A 37 2.10 -3.55 6.00
CA LYS A 37 3.24 -2.62 5.90
C LYS A 37 3.19 -1.78 4.62
N TYR A 38 2.82 -2.38 3.49
CA TYR A 38 2.61 -1.68 2.22
C TYR A 38 1.53 -0.62 2.34
N VAL A 39 0.33 -1.02 2.81
CA VAL A 39 -0.83 -0.12 2.92
C VAL A 39 -0.54 1.05 3.86
N ASP A 40 0.10 0.80 5.00
CA ASP A 40 0.41 1.87 5.95
C ASP A 40 1.45 2.84 5.38
N SER A 41 2.46 2.33 4.67
CA SER A 41 3.44 3.18 3.96
C SER A 41 2.78 4.01 2.86
N PHE A 42 1.90 3.39 2.06
CA PHE A 42 1.18 4.05 0.98
C PHE A 42 0.22 5.13 1.51
N LYS A 43 -0.54 4.84 2.58
CA LYS A 43 -1.45 5.79 3.23
C LYS A 43 -0.69 7.01 3.75
N ASN A 44 0.47 6.82 4.36
CA ASN A 44 1.27 7.94 4.86
C ASN A 44 1.79 8.80 3.71
N ASN A 45 2.29 8.18 2.63
CA ASN A 45 2.72 8.91 1.44
C ASN A 45 1.56 9.68 0.78
N LEU A 46 0.38 9.06 0.66
CA LEU A 46 -0.81 9.70 0.11
C LEU A 46 -1.27 10.90 0.95
N ARG A 47 -1.27 10.78 2.28
CA ARG A 47 -1.59 11.91 3.17
C ARG A 47 -0.62 13.08 2.96
N SER A 48 0.69 12.80 2.94
CA SER A 48 1.70 13.83 2.68
C SER A 48 1.51 14.49 1.31
N HIS A 49 1.10 13.74 0.29
CA HIS A 49 0.80 14.29 -1.03
C HIS A 49 -0.47 15.17 -1.00
N LEU A 50 -1.53 14.75 -0.29
CA LEU A 50 -2.76 15.51 -0.13
C LEU A 50 -2.55 16.81 0.69
N ASP A 51 -1.72 16.77 1.73
CA ASP A 51 -1.38 17.96 2.53
C ASP A 51 -0.63 19.01 1.70
N MET A 52 0.13 18.57 0.69
CA MET A 52 0.77 19.44 -0.30
C MET A 52 -0.23 20.09 -1.26
N ILE A 53 -1.34 19.40 -1.56
CA ILE A 53 -2.43 19.93 -2.37
C ILE A 53 -3.22 20.91 -1.50
N LYS A 54 -2.83 22.18 -1.52
CA LYS A 54 -3.65 23.24 -0.94
C LYS A 54 -4.98 23.29 -1.71
N PRO A 55 -6.15 23.23 -1.05
CA PRO A 55 -7.38 23.63 -1.71
C PRO A 55 -7.20 25.08 -2.15
N ASP A 56 -7.41 25.35 -3.43
CA ASP A 56 -7.33 26.70 -4.00
C ASP A 56 -8.54 27.51 -3.49
N VAL A 57 -8.45 28.02 -2.25
CA VAL A 57 -9.53 28.81 -1.61
C VAL A 57 -9.56 30.26 -2.14
N LYS A 58 -8.92 30.56 -3.28
CA LYS A 58 -8.83 31.90 -3.85
C LYS A 58 -9.65 32.09 -5.13
N LYS A 59 -10.91 31.64 -5.16
CA LYS A 59 -11.89 32.12 -6.16
C LYS A 59 -13.32 32.12 -5.61
N ASN A 60 -13.60 32.96 -4.59
CA ASN A 60 -14.97 33.40 -4.31
C ASN A 60 -15.05 34.57 -3.31
N LYS A 61 -14.22 35.60 -3.51
CA LYS A 61 -14.41 36.91 -2.88
C LYS A 61 -14.15 38.00 -3.90
N GLU A 62 -15.03 38.10 -4.88
CA GLU A 62 -15.21 39.29 -5.71
C GLU A 62 -16.49 39.06 -6.55
N SER A 63 -17.61 39.39 -5.95
CA SER A 63 -18.89 39.71 -6.60
C SER A 63 -19.56 40.80 -5.78
#